data_AF-A0A3S5HU14-F1
#
_entry.id   AF-A0A3S5HU14-F1
#
_cell.length_a   1.000
_cell.length_b   1.000
_cell.length_c   1.000
_cell.angle_alpha   90.00
_cell.angle_beta   90.00
_cell.angle_gamma   90.00
#
_symmetry.space_group_name_H-M   'P 1'
#
loop_
_entity.id
_entity.type
_entity.pdbx_description
1 polymer ?
#
loop_
_entity_poly.entity_id
_entity_poly.type
_entity_poly.pdbx_seq_one_letter_code
_entity_poly.pdbx_strand_id
1 'polypeptide(L)'
;RFVCNPANSGNVPSILTSASLPSSSFLDYKNEAIRLASFENWPISEIVSPQDLARAGFYFLKSGDNTKCAFCKGIVRAWEPNDIPDVEHKRHFPTCPFVISTINPRLENNIEIPQSRSIEDLTFKHMNIINNADGNLDELGVQKHNGPKRPDYGTVESRLRSFSTWSPDMIQTPDLLAQAGFYYE
;
A
#
# COMPACT_ATOMS: atom_id res chain seq x y z
N ARG A 1 -32.73 8.29 45.21
CA ARG A 1 -32.67 7.44 46.44
C ARG A 1 -33.99 6.66 46.51
N PHE A 2 -34.03 5.49 47.17
CA PHE A 2 -35.11 4.45 47.21
C PHE A 2 -34.99 3.43 46.05
N VAL A 3 -34.16 2.37 46.10
CA VAL A 3 -34.02 1.13 46.95
C VAL A 3 -35.11 0.07 46.67
N CYS A 4 -34.68 -1.15 46.31
CA CYS A 4 -35.03 -2.44 46.98
C CYS A 4 -34.74 -3.67 46.07
N ASN A 5 -33.80 -4.53 46.48
CA ASN A 5 -33.88 -5.99 46.29
C ASN A 5 -34.70 -6.55 47.48
N PRO A 6 -35.38 -7.73 47.49
CA PRO A 6 -34.78 -9.05 47.17
C PRO A 6 -35.73 -10.24 46.73
N ALA A 7 -35.10 -11.30 46.20
CA ALA A 7 -35.41 -12.75 46.27
C ALA A 7 -36.76 -13.38 45.83
N ASN A 8 -36.70 -14.36 44.91
CA ASN A 8 -37.35 -15.68 45.05
C ASN A 8 -36.86 -16.72 43.99
N SER A 9 -36.91 -17.98 44.41
CA SER A 9 -36.33 -19.20 43.84
C SER A 9 -36.85 -19.64 42.47
N GLY A 10 -35.95 -20.29 41.72
CA GLY A 10 -36.31 -21.21 40.63
C GLY A 10 -35.09 -21.94 40.09
N ASN A 11 -34.80 -23.13 40.63
CA ASN A 11 -33.89 -24.09 40.01
C ASN A 11 -34.46 -24.48 38.62
N VAL A 12 -33.73 -24.17 37.55
CA VAL A 12 -33.93 -24.76 36.21
C VAL A 12 -32.59 -25.37 35.78
N PRO A 13 -32.53 -26.64 35.34
CA PRO A 13 -31.28 -27.30 35.01
C PRO A 13 -30.64 -26.71 33.75
N SER A 14 -29.30 -26.75 33.73
CA SER A 14 -28.39 -26.21 32.74
C SER A 14 -28.75 -26.51 31.28
N ILE A 15 -28.75 -25.48 30.44
CA ILE A 15 -28.31 -25.60 29.04
C ILE A 15 -27.24 -24.54 28.79
N LEU A 16 -26.01 -25.02 28.67
CA LEU A 16 -24.80 -24.28 28.34
C LEU A 16 -24.68 -24.23 26.82
N THR A 17 -25.29 -23.24 26.15
CA THR A 17 -25.07 -22.87 24.73
C THR A 17 -25.94 -21.64 24.44
N SER A 18 -25.55 -20.54 23.78
CA SER A 18 -24.43 -20.25 22.88
C SER A 18 -24.12 -18.74 22.96
N ALA A 19 -22.92 -18.38 22.53
CA ALA A 19 -22.21 -17.12 22.71
C ALA A 19 -23.04 -15.81 22.61
N SER A 20 -23.05 -15.04 23.69
CA SER A 20 -23.25 -13.59 23.64
C SER A 20 -22.05 -12.95 22.95
N LEU A 21 -22.29 -12.27 21.82
CA LEU A 21 -21.25 -11.47 21.15
C LEU A 21 -20.65 -10.48 22.18
N PRO A 22 -19.33 -10.47 22.39
CA PRO A 22 -18.72 -9.46 23.23
C PRO A 22 -18.94 -8.10 22.55
N SER A 23 -19.53 -7.17 23.31
CA SER A 23 -19.56 -5.75 22.94
C SER A 23 -18.18 -5.32 22.44
N SER A 24 -18.14 -4.77 21.22
CA SER A 24 -16.91 -4.42 20.48
C SER A 24 -15.94 -3.49 21.24
N SER A 25 -16.33 -2.95 22.39
CA SER A 25 -15.55 -1.99 23.18
C SER A 25 -14.45 -2.60 24.05
N PHE A 26 -14.38 -3.94 24.19
CA PHE A 26 -13.41 -4.60 25.08
C PHE A 26 -12.32 -5.43 24.40
N LEU A 27 -12.35 -5.56 23.08
CA LEU A 27 -11.38 -6.39 22.36
C LEU A 27 -10.12 -5.60 22.03
N ASP A 28 -8.96 -6.09 22.49
CA ASP A 28 -7.67 -5.51 22.12
C ASP A 28 -7.22 -5.98 20.74
N TYR A 29 -7.60 -5.21 19.71
CA TYR A 29 -7.21 -5.46 18.33
C TYR A 29 -5.72 -5.24 18.04
N LYS A 30 -4.88 -4.87 19.03
CA LYS A 30 -3.43 -4.93 18.85
C LYS A 30 -2.95 -6.38 18.69
N ASN A 31 -3.67 -7.35 19.23
CA ASN A 31 -3.40 -8.77 19.02
C ASN A 31 -3.90 -9.24 17.65
N GLU A 32 -3.01 -9.81 16.84
CA GLU A 32 -3.32 -10.31 15.49
C GLU A 32 -4.36 -11.43 15.48
N ALA A 33 -4.32 -12.36 16.45
CA ALA A 33 -5.30 -13.45 16.54
C ALA A 33 -6.72 -12.91 16.79
N ILE A 34 -6.85 -11.83 17.55
CA ILE A 34 -8.14 -11.16 17.78
C ILE A 34 -8.62 -10.45 16.52
N ARG A 35 -7.71 -9.81 15.77
CA ARG A 35 -8.04 -9.24 14.46
C ARG A 35 -8.50 -10.34 13.50
N LEU A 36 -7.80 -11.46 13.43
CA LEU A 36 -8.17 -12.59 12.56
C LEU A 36 -9.55 -13.15 12.93
N ALA A 37 -9.81 -13.36 14.22
CA ALA A 37 -11.11 -13.85 14.70
C ALA A 37 -12.28 -12.90 14.31
N SER A 38 -12.01 -11.61 14.15
CA SER A 38 -13.04 -10.65 13.71
C SER A 38 -13.56 -10.93 12.29
N PHE A 39 -12.81 -11.65 11.46
CA PHE A 39 -13.19 -11.98 10.08
C PHE A 39 -14.11 -13.19 9.95
N GLU A 40 -14.70 -13.68 11.05
CA GLU A 40 -15.81 -14.64 10.97
C GLU A 40 -16.91 -14.10 10.02
N ASN A 41 -17.29 -14.93 9.04
CA ASN A 41 -18.23 -14.62 7.95
C ASN A 41 -17.78 -13.47 7.03
N TRP A 42 -16.48 -13.33 6.78
CA TRP A 42 -15.95 -12.39 5.79
C TRP A 42 -16.49 -12.69 4.38
N PRO A 43 -17.12 -11.72 3.69
CA PRO A 43 -17.90 -12.01 2.48
C PRO A 43 -17.07 -12.19 1.20
N ILE A 44 -15.80 -11.79 1.20
CA ILE A 44 -14.94 -11.73 0.00
C ILE A 44 -13.58 -12.40 0.21
N SER A 45 -13.55 -13.55 0.88
CA SER A 45 -12.31 -14.31 1.15
C SER A 45 -11.52 -14.68 -0.11
N GLU A 46 -12.22 -14.82 -1.24
CA GLU A 46 -11.61 -15.12 -2.55
C GLU A 46 -10.90 -13.92 -3.18
N ILE A 47 -11.26 -12.69 -2.77
CA ILE A 47 -10.64 -11.45 -3.28
C ILE A 47 -9.44 -11.07 -2.42
N VAL A 48 -9.62 -11.10 -1.09
CA VAL A 48 -8.58 -10.76 -0.12
C VAL A 48 -8.73 -11.62 1.13
N SER A 49 -7.63 -12.25 1.54
CA SER A 49 -7.67 -13.21 2.63
C SER A 49 -7.79 -12.50 4.00
N PRO A 50 -8.61 -13.04 4.93
CA PRO A 50 -8.63 -12.59 6.32
C PRO A 50 -7.26 -12.55 7.00
N GLN A 51 -6.40 -13.51 6.67
CA GLN A 51 -5.04 -13.63 7.22
C GLN A 51 -4.18 -12.44 6.81
N ASP A 52 -4.22 -12.06 5.53
CA ASP A 52 -3.46 -10.91 5.03
C ASP A 52 -3.96 -9.60 5.62
N LEU A 53 -5.27 -9.44 5.76
CA LEU A 53 -5.87 -8.26 6.39
C LEU A 53 -5.49 -8.15 7.87
N ALA A 54 -5.60 -9.25 8.62
CA ALA A 54 -5.23 -9.28 10.04
C ALA A 54 -3.74 -9.00 10.23
N ARG A 55 -2.87 -9.60 9.40
CA ARG A 55 -1.42 -9.37 9.40
C ARG A 55 -1.07 -7.92 9.07
N ALA A 56 -1.79 -7.29 8.15
CA ALA A 56 -1.66 -5.87 7.79
C ALA A 56 -2.22 -4.91 8.87
N GLY A 57 -2.77 -5.43 9.97
CA GLY A 57 -3.23 -4.61 11.11
C GLY A 57 -4.74 -4.30 11.08
N PHE A 58 -5.49 -4.88 10.14
CA PHE A 58 -6.92 -4.63 9.99
C PHE A 58 -7.79 -5.64 10.74
N TYR A 59 -8.97 -5.21 11.18
CA TYR A 59 -10.04 -6.05 11.69
C TYR A 59 -11.37 -5.71 10.99
N PHE A 60 -12.28 -6.68 10.90
CA PHE A 60 -13.55 -6.54 10.19
C PHE A 60 -14.58 -5.76 11.01
N LEU A 61 -15.27 -4.80 10.39
CA LEU A 61 -16.36 -4.03 11.00
C LEU A 61 -17.74 -4.72 10.93
N LYS A 62 -17.81 -5.97 10.46
CA LYS A 62 -19.06 -6.75 10.29
C LYS A 62 -20.09 -6.11 9.36
N SER A 63 -19.65 -5.26 8.44
CA SER A 63 -20.51 -4.57 7.47
C SER A 63 -19.80 -4.44 6.14
N GLY A 64 -20.39 -5.01 5.09
CA GLY A 64 -19.77 -5.08 3.75
C GLY A 64 -18.39 -5.73 3.82
N ASP A 65 -17.43 -5.09 3.16
CA ASP A 65 -16.01 -5.42 3.23
C ASP A 65 -15.19 -4.35 3.99
N ASN A 66 -15.84 -3.65 4.92
CA ASN A 66 -15.19 -2.57 5.65
C ASN A 66 -14.22 -3.12 6.70
N THR A 67 -12.96 -2.72 6.61
CA THR A 67 -11.92 -3.09 7.58
C THR A 67 -11.34 -1.85 8.25
N LYS A 68 -10.91 -1.99 9.51
CA LYS A 68 -10.36 -0.88 10.30
C LYS A 68 -9.01 -1.25 10.89
N CYS A 69 -8.05 -0.34 10.80
CA CYS A 69 -6.73 -0.54 11.38
C CYS A 69 -6.79 -0.40 12.91
N ALA A 70 -6.18 -1.35 13.63
CA ALA A 70 -6.11 -1.31 15.09
C ALA A 70 -5.25 -0.15 15.63
N PHE A 71 -4.34 0.40 14.81
CA PHE A 71 -3.31 1.34 15.23
C PHE A 71 -3.63 2.79 14.83
N CYS A 72 -3.83 3.07 13.54
CA CYS A 72 -4.18 4.40 13.04
C CYS A 72 -5.69 4.67 12.98
N LYS A 73 -6.52 3.65 13.20
CA LYS A 73 -8.00 3.71 13.10
C LYS A 73 -8.54 4.06 11.70
N GLY A 74 -7.67 4.10 10.68
CA GLY A 74 -8.05 4.23 9.27
C GLY A 74 -8.94 3.08 8.81
N ILE A 75 -9.87 3.37 7.90
CA ILE A 75 -10.85 2.42 7.36
C ILE A 75 -10.58 2.24 5.87
N VAL A 76 -10.56 0.98 5.42
CA VAL A 76 -10.48 0.59 4.01
C VAL A 76 -11.70 -0.25 3.66
N ARG A 77 -12.18 -0.13 2.41
CA ARG A 77 -13.39 -0.76 1.89
C ARG A 77 -13.27 -0.87 0.37
N ALA A 78 -14.20 -1.58 -0.26
CA ALA A 78 -14.17 -1.86 -1.69
C ALA A 78 -12.85 -2.50 -2.11
N TRP A 79 -12.45 -3.57 -1.43
CA TRP A 79 -11.27 -4.37 -1.76
C TRP A 79 -11.44 -5.01 -3.14
N GLU A 80 -10.42 -4.85 -3.97
CA GLU A 80 -10.40 -5.32 -5.35
C GLU A 80 -9.46 -6.53 -5.51
N PRO A 81 -9.67 -7.36 -6.55
CA PRO A 81 -8.70 -8.38 -6.91
C PRO A 81 -7.32 -7.77 -7.14
N ASN A 82 -6.29 -8.41 -6.56
CA ASN A 82 -4.88 -7.97 -6.56
C ASN A 82 -4.51 -6.89 -5.54
N ASP A 83 -5.45 -6.41 -4.72
CA ASP A 83 -5.09 -5.56 -3.58
C ASP A 83 -4.21 -6.32 -2.60
N ILE A 84 -3.08 -5.70 -2.23
CA ILE A 84 -2.18 -6.22 -1.20
C ILE A 84 -2.40 -5.38 0.06
N PRO A 85 -2.95 -5.93 1.17
CA PRO A 85 -3.31 -5.16 2.36
C PRO A 85 -2.19 -4.29 2.93
N ASP A 86 -0.94 -4.76 2.91
CA ASP A 86 0.22 -3.98 3.34
C ASP A 86 0.48 -2.75 2.45
N VAL A 87 0.38 -2.93 1.13
CA VAL A 87 0.57 -1.86 0.15
C VAL A 87 -0.54 -0.83 0.28
N GLU A 88 -1.79 -1.30 0.38
CA GLU A 88 -2.96 -0.43 0.54
C GLU A 88 -2.94 0.36 1.85
N HIS A 89 -2.51 -0.29 2.95
CA HIS A 89 -2.35 0.39 4.23
C HIS A 89 -1.28 1.49 4.16
N LYS A 90 -0.12 1.21 3.52
CA LYS A 90 0.93 2.20 3.31
C LYS A 90 0.47 3.34 2.41
N ARG A 91 -0.23 3.02 1.32
CA ARG A 91 -0.72 3.99 0.33
C ARG A 91 -1.72 4.97 0.93
N HIS A 92 -2.66 4.48 1.74
CA HIS A 92 -3.73 5.31 2.31
C HIS A 92 -3.37 5.96 3.65
N PHE A 93 -2.55 5.30 4.48
CA PHE A 93 -2.20 5.77 5.82
C PHE A 93 -0.68 5.70 6.06
N PRO A 94 0.13 6.44 5.28
CA PRO A 94 1.60 6.35 5.35
C PRO A 94 2.18 6.75 6.71
N THR A 95 1.44 7.53 7.51
CA THR A 95 1.84 7.98 8.85
C THR A 95 1.38 7.04 9.97
N CYS A 96 0.73 5.91 9.64
CA CYS A 96 0.32 4.93 10.62
C CYS A 96 1.54 4.36 11.37
N PRO A 97 1.54 4.32 12.72
CA PRO A 97 2.68 3.77 13.48
C PRO A 97 2.99 2.31 13.16
N PHE A 98 1.98 1.53 12.80
CA PHE A 98 2.15 0.14 12.36
C PHE A 98 2.72 0.05 10.94
N VAL A 99 2.35 0.98 10.06
CA VAL A 99 2.96 1.06 8.72
C VAL A 99 4.45 1.34 8.85
N ILE A 100 4.81 2.37 9.60
CA ILE A 100 6.20 2.81 9.77
C ILE A 100 7.05 1.71 10.41
N SER A 101 6.57 1.10 11.49
CA SER A 101 7.39 0.16 12.28
C SER A 101 7.36 -1.29 11.79
N THR A 102 6.30 -1.72 11.08
CA THR A 102 6.07 -3.13 10.75
C THR A 102 5.87 -3.39 9.27
N ILE A 103 5.10 -2.57 8.56
CA ILE A 103 4.85 -2.80 7.12
C ILE A 103 6.04 -2.38 6.27
N ASN A 104 6.61 -1.19 6.49
CA ASN A 104 7.74 -0.71 5.71
C ASN A 104 8.93 -1.69 5.71
N PRO A 105 9.40 -2.21 6.86
CA PRO A 105 10.46 -3.21 6.87
C PRO A 105 10.09 -4.50 6.12
N ARG A 106 8.82 -4.95 6.18
CA ARG A 106 8.39 -6.14 5.43
C ARG A 106 8.42 -5.92 3.92
N LEU A 107 7.97 -4.76 3.46
CA LEU A 107 8.00 -4.41 2.04
C LEU A 107 9.43 -4.22 1.53
N GLU A 108 10.33 -3.68 2.35
CA GLU A 108 11.76 -3.53 2.03
C GLU A 108 12.49 -4.87 2.02
N ASN A 109 12.23 -5.75 2.98
CA ASN A 109 12.87 -7.08 3.07
C ASN A 109 12.44 -8.05 1.96
N ASN A 110 11.23 -7.89 1.40
CA ASN A 110 10.79 -8.64 0.23
C ASN A 110 11.50 -8.22 -1.07
N ILE A 111 12.30 -7.15 -1.01
CA ILE A 111 13.28 -6.82 -2.03
C ILE A 111 14.59 -7.52 -1.62
N GLU A 112 14.68 -8.84 -1.82
CA GLU A 112 15.97 -9.55 -1.66
C GLU A 112 16.97 -9.04 -2.70
N ILE A 113 17.78 -8.07 -2.28
CA ILE A 113 19.03 -7.68 -2.91
C ILE A 113 20.11 -8.59 -2.32
N PRO A 114 20.85 -9.39 -3.12
CA PRO A 114 22.00 -10.13 -2.61
C PRO A 114 23.04 -9.16 -2.03
N GLN A 115 23.26 -9.30 -0.72
CA GLN A 115 24.37 -8.80 0.10
C GLN A 115 25.29 -7.70 -0.50
N SER A 116 25.21 -6.52 0.12
CA SER A 116 26.30 -5.55 0.30
C SER A 116 27.31 -5.42 -0.86
N ARG A 117 27.00 -4.57 -1.84
CA ARG A 117 28.02 -3.82 -2.59
C ARG A 117 27.52 -2.39 -2.76
N SER A 118 28.46 -1.47 -2.57
CA SER A 118 28.37 -0.03 -2.82
C SER A 118 27.47 0.31 -4.01
N ILE A 119 26.69 1.38 -3.89
CA ILE A 119 25.90 1.97 -4.98
C ILE A 119 26.85 2.58 -6.02
N GLU A 120 27.53 1.75 -6.82
CA GLU A 120 28.26 2.18 -8.02
C GLU A 120 28.21 1.17 -9.18
N ASP A 121 27.62 -0.03 -9.04
CA ASP A 121 27.83 -1.11 -10.05
C ASP A 121 26.57 -1.94 -10.44
N LEU A 122 25.40 -1.31 -10.59
CA LEU A 122 24.19 -1.98 -11.11
C LEU A 122 23.90 -1.72 -12.60
N THR A 123 24.75 -0.96 -13.27
CA THR A 123 24.74 -0.91 -14.73
C THR A 123 25.64 -2.03 -15.27
N PHE A 124 25.12 -2.87 -16.18
CA PHE A 124 25.86 -3.68 -17.18
C PHE A 124 25.92 -5.22 -17.10
N LYS A 125 25.31 -5.93 -16.15
CA LYS A 125 25.40 -7.42 -16.17
C LYS A 125 24.52 -8.15 -17.19
N HIS A 126 23.62 -7.47 -17.92
CA HIS A 126 22.81 -8.09 -18.98
C HIS A 126 22.98 -7.46 -20.36
N MET A 127 23.99 -6.61 -20.55
CA MET A 127 24.35 -6.11 -21.86
C MET A 127 25.45 -7.00 -22.42
N ASN A 128 25.08 -7.91 -23.33
CA ASN A 128 26.08 -8.57 -24.14
C ASN A 128 26.52 -7.54 -25.20
N ILE A 129 27.61 -6.82 -24.93
CA ILE A 129 28.20 -5.91 -25.90
C ILE A 129 28.80 -6.77 -27.01
N ILE A 130 28.04 -6.97 -28.08
CA ILE A 130 28.56 -7.56 -29.31
C ILE A 130 29.40 -6.47 -29.98
N ASN A 131 30.71 -6.47 -29.70
CA ASN A 131 31.68 -5.50 -30.24
C ASN A 131 31.95 -5.67 -31.75
N ASN A 132 31.06 -6.30 -32.50
CA ASN A 132 31.08 -6.33 -33.95
C ASN A 132 29.70 -6.75 -34.45
N ALA A 133 28.86 -5.77 -34.77
CA ALA A 133 27.70 -5.99 -35.61
C ALA A 133 27.84 -5.07 -36.82
N ASP A 134 28.52 -5.58 -37.84
CA ASP A 134 28.43 -5.12 -39.23
C ASP A 134 27.05 -5.49 -39.84
N GLY A 135 26.01 -5.47 -38.99
CA GLY A 135 24.71 -6.07 -39.22
C GLY A 135 23.67 -5.00 -39.42
N ASN A 136 23.08 -5.00 -40.61
CA ASN A 136 21.97 -4.14 -40.99
C ASN A 136 20.76 -4.36 -40.05
N LEU A 137 20.51 -3.40 -39.14
CA LEU A 137 19.46 -3.42 -38.11
C LEU A 137 18.04 -3.14 -38.66
N ASP A 138 17.91 -2.86 -39.95
CA ASP A 138 16.63 -2.44 -40.56
C ASP A 138 15.60 -3.60 -40.59
N GLU A 139 16.06 -4.86 -40.54
CA GLU A 139 15.21 -6.08 -40.55
C GLU A 139 14.48 -6.35 -39.22
N LEU A 140 14.97 -5.80 -38.10
CA LEU A 140 14.35 -5.94 -36.77
C LEU A 140 13.27 -4.89 -36.51
N GLY A 141 12.91 -4.06 -37.51
CA GLY A 141 11.94 -2.99 -37.36
C GLY A 141 12.38 -1.88 -36.39
N VAL A 142 13.67 -1.85 -36.02
CA VAL A 142 14.24 -0.83 -35.13
C VAL A 142 14.30 0.48 -35.89
N GLN A 143 13.35 1.37 -35.61
CA GLN A 143 13.38 2.70 -36.18
C GLN A 143 14.59 3.47 -35.64
N LYS A 144 15.48 3.90 -36.52
CA LYS A 144 16.54 4.86 -36.19
C LYS A 144 15.87 6.13 -35.68
N HIS A 145 15.96 6.38 -34.38
CA HIS A 145 15.42 7.60 -33.79
C HIS A 145 16.43 8.74 -34.03
N ASN A 146 15.97 9.85 -34.62
CA ASN A 146 16.80 11.03 -34.93
C ASN A 146 16.96 11.95 -33.70
N GLY A 147 17.27 11.36 -32.55
CA GLY A 147 17.37 12.08 -31.27
C GLY A 147 16.04 12.70 -30.80
N PRO A 148 16.07 13.45 -29.69
CA PRO A 148 14.90 14.14 -29.17
C PRO A 148 14.40 15.22 -30.13
N LYS A 149 13.07 15.31 -30.33
CA LYS A 149 12.44 16.36 -31.16
C LYS A 149 12.71 17.78 -30.67
N ARG A 150 13.04 17.94 -29.38
CA ARG A 150 13.34 19.20 -28.71
C ARG A 150 14.66 19.07 -27.94
N PRO A 151 15.81 19.17 -28.63
CA PRO A 151 17.11 19.01 -28.00
C PRO A 151 17.38 20.11 -26.95
N ASP A 152 16.80 21.30 -27.15
CA ASP A 152 16.94 22.45 -26.24
C ASP A 152 16.31 22.21 -24.85
N TYR A 153 15.43 21.21 -24.73
CA TYR A 153 14.79 20.78 -23.48
C TYR A 153 15.31 19.41 -22.99
N GLY A 154 16.48 18.98 -23.50
CA GLY A 154 17.07 17.68 -23.21
C GLY A 154 17.52 17.52 -21.75
N THR A 155 17.83 18.61 -21.05
CA THR A 155 18.26 18.58 -19.64
C THR A 155 17.15 19.08 -18.71
N VAL A 156 17.12 18.57 -17.47
CA VAL A 156 16.18 19.05 -16.44
C VAL A 156 16.28 20.58 -16.27
N GLU A 157 17.49 21.12 -16.22
CA GLU A 157 17.74 22.55 -16.09
C GLU A 157 17.15 23.36 -17.24
N SER A 158 17.34 22.89 -18.48
CA SER A 158 16.76 23.56 -19.65
C SER A 158 15.23 23.58 -19.63
N ARG A 159 14.61 22.51 -19.11
CA ARG A 159 13.16 22.43 -18.92
C ARG A 159 12.69 23.34 -17.78
N LEU A 160 13.42 23.41 -16.68
CA LEU A 160 13.06 24.28 -15.56
C LEU A 160 13.02 25.76 -15.98
N ARG A 161 14.00 26.21 -16.76
CA ARG A 161 14.06 27.59 -17.29
C ARG A 161 12.85 27.96 -18.15
N SER A 162 12.19 27.00 -18.77
CA SER A 162 11.03 27.24 -19.61
C SER A 162 9.80 27.73 -18.81
N PHE A 163 9.73 27.43 -17.51
CA PHE A 163 8.63 27.83 -16.62
C PHE A 163 8.74 29.27 -16.09
N SER A 164 9.54 30.13 -16.74
CA SER A 164 9.77 31.52 -16.29
C SER A 164 8.49 32.35 -16.15
N THR A 165 7.45 32.06 -16.92
CA THR A 165 6.13 32.72 -16.86
C THR A 165 5.04 31.83 -16.26
N TRP A 166 5.42 30.75 -15.57
CA TRP A 166 4.48 29.84 -14.92
C TRP A 166 3.76 30.53 -13.78
N SER A 167 2.44 30.30 -13.68
CA SER A 167 1.63 30.90 -12.63
C SER A 167 2.02 30.34 -11.25
N PRO A 168 2.25 31.21 -10.24
CA PRO A 168 2.60 30.75 -8.89
C PRO A 168 1.42 30.09 -8.16
N ASP A 169 0.19 30.28 -8.64
CA ASP A 169 -1.03 29.73 -8.01
C ASP A 169 -1.32 28.27 -8.45
N MET A 170 -0.45 27.69 -9.28
CA MET A 170 -0.60 26.33 -9.74
C MET A 170 -0.10 25.32 -8.70
N ILE A 171 -0.88 24.27 -8.50
CA ILE A 171 -0.59 23.18 -7.54
C ILE A 171 0.69 22.42 -7.94
N GLN A 172 1.01 22.36 -9.24
CA GLN A 172 2.20 21.67 -9.74
C GLN A 172 3.40 22.62 -9.76
N THR A 173 4.53 22.16 -9.21
CA THR A 173 5.77 22.94 -9.19
C THR A 173 6.55 22.76 -10.50
N PRO A 174 7.18 23.82 -11.02
CA PRO A 174 8.10 23.73 -12.15
C PRO A 174 9.18 22.65 -11.99
N ASP A 175 9.74 22.49 -10.79
CA ASP A 175 10.74 21.46 -10.50
C ASP A 175 10.22 20.04 -10.73
N LEU A 176 9.02 19.74 -10.24
CA LEU A 176 8.41 18.42 -10.39
C LEU A 176 8.12 18.13 -11.87
N LEU A 177 7.59 19.13 -12.58
CA LEU A 177 7.29 19.02 -14.01
C LEU A 177 8.58 18.84 -14.84
N ALA A 178 9.64 19.61 -14.57
CA ALA A 178 10.91 19.49 -15.26
C ALA A 178 11.61 18.14 -15.00
N GLN A 179 11.56 17.63 -13.77
CA GLN A 179 12.07 16.29 -13.42
C GLN A 179 11.29 15.19 -14.15
N ALA A 180 9.98 15.36 -14.32
CA ALA A 180 9.12 14.44 -15.06
C ALA A 180 9.24 14.57 -16.60
N GLY A 181 10.08 15.48 -17.11
CA GLY A 181 10.32 15.62 -18.56
C GLY A 181 9.47 16.68 -19.24
N PHE A 182 8.64 17.42 -18.51
CA PHE A 182 7.79 18.50 -19.06
C PHE A 182 8.55 19.82 -19.14
N TYR A 183 8.16 20.65 -20.11
CA TYR A 183 8.63 22.02 -20.32
C TYR A 183 7.43 22.90 -20.72
N TYR A 184 7.59 24.22 -20.63
CA TYR A 184 6.57 25.23 -20.84
C TYR A 184 6.96 26.14 -22.01
N GLU A 185 6.05 26.29 -22.98
CA GLU A 185 6.20 27.16 -24.17
C GLU A 185 5.10 28.23 -24.16
#